data_AF-A0A7C9IKW4-F1
#
_entry.id   AF-A0A7C9IKW4-F1
#
_cell.length_a   1.000
_cell.length_b   1.000
_cell.length_c   1.000
_cell.angle_alpha   90.00
_cell.angle_beta   90.00
_cell.angle_gamma   90.00
#
_symmetry.space_group_name_H-M   'P 1'
#
loop_
_entity.id
_entity.type
_entity.pdbx_description
1 polymer ?
#
loop_
_entity_poly.entity_id
_entity_poly.type
_entity_poly.pdbx_seq_one_letter_code
_entity_poly.pdbx_strand_id
1 'polypeptide(L)'
;MPEPPTLHTRPVFGQKPVKGVFSIDSKHLLGIGGVSQASQRIFFYAEQLDAAGRVALQRLSRNFIPSGTKRFITREILLTQYQPEPSVYLNKVVPVMRRMEEAVQTADNHRQRQELFAAEFEYNAILRLDEEHVKAAFGLGLTYLERQEQHNADAVFHKIMRIEAAFLPEHKHLFNEFGIQMRKLGMYDEAMRYYSRAYRLCRTDEHLLYNIARTLYEKGRLKSSRAMLNQALRLNAAFPEAKAFLAYLDSRERGEAAAEPPLSALPPGDKPPGVLDTDAEPGA
;
A
#
# COMPACT_ATOMS: atom_id res chain seq x y z
N MET A 1 44.75 -9.91 27.73
CA MET A 1 43.31 -9.73 28.00
C MET A 1 42.56 -10.21 26.76
N PRO A 2 41.89 -11.37 26.77
CA PRO A 2 41.04 -11.74 25.64
C PRO A 2 39.69 -11.01 25.77
N GLU A 3 39.18 -10.51 24.66
CA GLU A 3 37.89 -9.81 24.54
C GLU A 3 36.71 -10.68 25.01
N PRO A 4 35.63 -10.08 25.55
CA PRO A 4 34.45 -10.83 25.93
C PRO A 4 33.77 -11.42 24.67
N PRO A 5 33.18 -12.63 24.76
CA PRO A 5 32.57 -13.26 23.61
C PRO A 5 31.37 -12.43 23.14
N THR A 6 31.39 -12.06 21.86
CA THR A 6 30.24 -11.51 21.14
C THR A 6 29.05 -12.44 21.33
N LEU A 7 27.99 -11.93 21.95
CA LEU A 7 26.69 -12.59 22.04
C LEU A 7 26.12 -12.74 20.62
N HIS A 8 26.53 -13.80 19.93
CA HIS A 8 25.76 -14.35 18.84
C HIS A 8 24.45 -14.84 19.45
N THR A 9 23.41 -14.00 19.40
CA THR A 9 22.03 -14.42 19.62
C THR A 9 21.73 -15.53 18.62
N ARG A 10 21.82 -16.77 19.10
CA ARG A 10 21.42 -17.95 18.35
C ARG A 10 19.97 -17.78 17.91
N PRO A 11 19.61 -18.17 16.67
CA PRO A 11 18.22 -18.21 16.25
C PRO A 11 17.46 -19.20 17.15
N VAL A 12 16.41 -18.72 17.81
CA VAL A 12 15.48 -19.58 18.55
C VAL A 12 14.66 -20.35 17.52
N PHE A 13 15.11 -21.57 17.19
CA PHE A 13 14.32 -22.51 16.41
C PHE A 13 13.14 -23.02 17.25
N GLY A 14 11.91 -22.96 16.73
CA GLY A 14 10.87 -23.92 17.11
C GLY A 14 9.42 -23.46 17.25
N GLN A 15 9.07 -22.18 17.11
CA GLN A 15 7.65 -21.76 17.15
C GLN A 15 7.28 -21.09 15.83
N LYS A 16 6.41 -21.76 15.05
CA LYS A 16 5.84 -21.17 13.83
C LYS A 16 5.27 -19.78 14.17
N PRO A 17 5.46 -18.77 13.31
CA PRO A 17 4.93 -17.44 13.54
C PRO A 17 3.42 -17.52 13.74
N VAL A 18 2.90 -16.80 14.73
CA VAL A 18 1.46 -16.83 15.03
C VAL A 18 0.69 -16.22 13.87
N LYS A 19 -0.16 -17.03 13.24
CA LYS A 19 -1.07 -16.60 12.18
C LYS A 19 -2.39 -17.34 12.33
N GLY A 20 -3.49 -16.60 12.54
CA GLY A 20 -4.79 -17.23 12.74
C GLY A 20 -5.86 -16.28 13.26
N VAL A 21 -7.02 -16.86 13.59
CA VAL A 21 -8.13 -16.12 14.20
C VAL A 21 -8.14 -16.38 15.70
N PHE A 22 -8.43 -15.31 16.43
CA PHE A 22 -8.56 -15.30 17.87
C PHE A 22 -9.84 -14.58 18.27
N SER A 23 -10.36 -14.84 19.46
CA SER A 23 -11.58 -14.21 19.95
C SER A 23 -11.49 -13.77 21.41
N ILE A 24 -12.37 -12.84 21.77
CA ILE A 24 -12.61 -12.39 23.15
C ILE A 24 -14.11 -12.19 23.35
N ASP A 25 -14.60 -12.43 24.57
CA ASP A 25 -15.99 -12.17 24.94
C ASP A 25 -16.20 -10.69 25.29
N SER A 26 -17.24 -10.05 24.73
CA SER A 26 -17.52 -8.62 24.92
C SER A 26 -17.75 -8.18 26.37
N LYS A 27 -18.08 -9.11 27.29
CA LYS A 27 -18.26 -8.82 28.72
C LYS A 27 -16.97 -8.36 29.41
N HIS A 28 -15.80 -8.73 28.89
CA HIS A 28 -14.51 -8.31 29.42
C HIS A 28 -14.10 -6.87 29.06
N LEU A 29 -14.85 -6.19 28.17
CA LEU A 29 -14.55 -4.82 27.73
C LEU A 29 -15.22 -3.71 28.56
N LEU A 30 -16.26 -4.02 29.34
CA LEU A 30 -17.08 -3.03 30.04
C LEU A 30 -17.15 -3.36 31.53
N GLY A 31 -16.24 -2.75 32.29
CA GLY A 31 -16.36 -2.69 33.74
C GLY A 31 -17.49 -1.72 34.15
N ILE A 32 -18.30 -2.18 35.11
CA ILE A 32 -19.20 -1.42 35.98
C ILE A 32 -20.52 -0.93 35.32
N GLY A 33 -21.64 -1.59 35.67
CA GLY A 33 -23.00 -1.08 35.48
C GLY A 33 -23.93 -2.07 34.79
N GLY A 34 -24.71 -2.82 35.57
CA GLY A 34 -25.51 -3.95 35.10
C GLY A 34 -26.60 -3.63 34.08
N VAL A 35 -26.55 -4.34 32.96
CA VAL A 35 -27.66 -5.04 32.26
C VAL A 35 -27.01 -6.26 31.61
N SER A 36 -27.59 -7.46 31.73
CA SER A 36 -27.09 -8.66 31.04
C SER A 36 -27.29 -8.52 29.52
N GLN A 37 -26.42 -7.76 28.86
CA GLN A 37 -26.28 -7.81 27.41
C GLN A 37 -25.65 -9.15 27.02
N ALA A 38 -26.21 -9.78 25.98
CA ALA A 38 -25.67 -11.02 25.42
C ALA A 38 -24.16 -10.84 25.18
N SER A 39 -23.33 -11.72 25.75
CA SER A 39 -21.90 -11.74 25.45
C SER A 39 -21.74 -12.03 23.97
N GLN A 40 -21.27 -11.05 23.21
CA GLN A 40 -20.95 -11.22 21.80
C GLN A 40 -19.46 -11.56 21.69
N ARG A 41 -19.17 -12.67 21.03
CA ARG A 41 -17.80 -13.07 20.72
C ARG A 41 -17.27 -12.18 19.59
N ILE A 42 -16.16 -11.52 19.82
CA ILE A 42 -15.51 -10.64 18.84
C ILE A 42 -14.30 -11.37 18.28
N PHE A 43 -14.21 -11.48 16.97
CA PHE A 43 -13.11 -12.15 16.28
C PHE A 43 -12.07 -11.17 15.77
N PHE A 44 -10.82 -11.60 15.86
CA PHE A 44 -9.64 -10.89 15.39
C PHE A 44 -8.76 -11.81 14.55
N TYR A 45 -8.25 -11.28 13.45
CA TYR A 45 -7.14 -11.90 12.72
C TYR A 45 -5.83 -11.41 13.31
N ALA A 46 -4.93 -12.34 13.62
CA ALA A 46 -3.62 -12.08 14.21
C ALA A 46 -2.53 -12.59 13.28
N GLU A 47 -1.49 -11.77 13.06
CA GLU A 47 -0.32 -12.12 12.28
C GLU A 47 0.96 -11.58 12.94
N GLN A 48 1.89 -12.48 13.24
CA GLN A 48 3.18 -12.14 13.81
C GLN A 48 4.08 -11.53 12.74
N LEU A 49 4.63 -10.36 13.03
CA LEU A 49 5.41 -9.55 12.09
C LEU A 49 6.91 -9.81 12.17
N ASP A 50 7.41 -10.21 13.35
CA ASP A 50 8.83 -10.37 13.60
C ASP A 50 9.13 -11.49 14.61
N ALA A 51 10.40 -11.88 14.68
CA ALA A 51 10.88 -12.87 15.65
C ALA A 51 10.81 -12.36 17.11
N ALA A 52 10.70 -11.04 17.31
CA ALA A 52 10.54 -10.43 18.64
C ALA A 52 9.14 -10.62 19.22
N GLY A 53 8.21 -11.20 18.45
CA GLY A 53 6.87 -11.54 18.92
C GLY A 53 5.87 -10.40 18.81
N ARG A 54 6.13 -9.39 17.98
CA ARG A 54 5.15 -8.35 17.66
C ARG A 54 4.06 -8.93 16.76
N VAL A 55 2.81 -8.77 17.15
CA VAL A 55 1.64 -9.29 16.45
C VAL A 55 0.76 -8.13 16.00
N ALA A 56 0.44 -8.09 14.71
CA ALA A 56 -0.64 -7.26 14.18
C ALA A 56 -1.98 -7.94 14.43
N LEU A 57 -2.94 -7.19 14.96
CA LEU A 57 -4.28 -7.62 15.26
C LEU A 57 -5.29 -6.73 14.52
N GLN A 58 -6.16 -7.33 13.74
CA GLN A 58 -7.27 -6.65 13.05
C GLN A 58 -8.58 -7.32 13.38
N ARG A 59 -9.63 -6.52 13.57
CA ARG A 59 -10.96 -7.06 13.79
C ARG A 59 -11.48 -7.69 12.50
N LEU A 60 -12.19 -8.81 12.64
CA LEU A 60 -12.93 -9.37 11.52
C LEU A 60 -14.26 -8.65 11.31
N SER A 61 -14.57 -8.31 10.06
CA SER A 61 -15.89 -7.85 9.67
C SER A 61 -16.93 -8.97 9.78
N ARG A 62 -18.22 -8.65 9.55
CA ARG A 62 -19.29 -9.66 9.48
C ARG A 62 -19.04 -10.72 8.39
N ASN A 63 -18.26 -10.37 7.37
CA ASN A 63 -17.89 -11.25 6.26
C ASN A 63 -16.55 -11.97 6.51
N PHE A 64 -16.02 -11.95 7.74
CA PHE A 64 -14.74 -12.57 8.11
C PHE A 64 -13.52 -12.00 7.38
N ILE A 65 -13.57 -10.72 6.99
CA ILE A 65 -12.45 -10.02 6.36
C ILE A 65 -11.71 -9.21 7.43
N PRO A 66 -10.38 -9.39 7.59
CA PRO A 66 -9.57 -8.50 8.41
C PRO A 66 -9.64 -7.07 7.86
N SER A 67 -10.20 -6.15 8.63
CA SER A 67 -10.46 -4.78 8.17
C SER A 67 -10.17 -3.75 9.27
N GLY A 68 -10.01 -2.50 8.86
CA GLY A 68 -9.68 -1.36 9.73
C GLY A 68 -8.23 -1.36 10.23
N THR A 69 -7.96 -0.46 11.17
CA THR A 69 -6.61 -0.17 11.67
C THR A 69 -5.97 -1.38 12.38
N LYS A 70 -4.75 -1.74 11.96
CA LYS A 70 -3.91 -2.73 12.65
C LYS A 70 -3.56 -2.23 14.05
N ARG A 71 -3.88 -3.02 15.09
CA ARG A 71 -3.37 -2.82 16.45
C ARG A 71 -2.17 -3.73 16.67
N PHE A 72 -1.18 -3.29 17.42
CA PHE A 72 0.01 -4.08 17.69
C PHE A 72 0.02 -4.53 19.15
N ILE A 73 0.17 -5.83 19.38
CA ILE A 73 0.28 -6.44 20.71
C ILE A 73 1.47 -7.40 20.74
N THR A 74 1.86 -7.86 21.91
CA THR A 74 2.85 -8.92 22.05
C THR A 74 2.19 -10.29 21.90
N ARG A 75 2.97 -11.28 21.47
CA ARG A 75 2.56 -12.68 21.44
C ARG A 75 2.05 -13.17 22.81
N GLU A 76 2.67 -12.73 23.89
CA GLU A 76 2.23 -13.07 25.25
C GLU A 76 0.82 -12.57 25.53
N ILE A 77 0.51 -11.31 25.22
CA ILE A 77 -0.83 -10.74 25.37
C ILE A 77 -1.85 -11.52 24.54
N LEU A 78 -1.51 -11.85 23.29
CA LEU A 78 -2.40 -12.61 22.42
C LEU A 78 -2.76 -13.97 23.03
N LEU A 79 -1.76 -14.71 23.53
CA LEU A 79 -1.96 -16.07 24.06
C LEU A 79 -2.61 -16.11 25.44
N THR A 80 -2.53 -15.03 26.20
CA THR A 80 -3.10 -14.95 27.56
C THR A 80 -4.49 -14.33 27.59
N GLN A 81 -4.82 -13.42 26.67
CA GLN A 81 -6.06 -12.66 26.69
C GLN A 81 -7.06 -13.06 25.59
N TYR A 82 -6.64 -13.84 24.60
CA TYR A 82 -7.49 -14.23 23.47
C TYR A 82 -7.55 -15.74 23.29
N GLN A 83 -8.71 -16.24 22.86
CA GLN A 83 -8.93 -17.65 22.59
C GLN A 83 -8.69 -17.96 21.10
N PRO A 84 -7.86 -18.97 20.74
CA PRO A 84 -7.62 -19.34 19.35
C PRO A 84 -8.86 -19.99 18.70
N GLU A 85 -9.08 -19.66 17.42
CA GLU A 85 -10.25 -20.07 16.62
C GLU A 85 -9.82 -20.71 15.28
N PRO A 86 -9.15 -21.88 15.30
CA PRO A 86 -8.58 -22.48 14.09
C PRO A 86 -9.64 -22.81 13.04
N SER A 87 -10.85 -23.22 13.45
CA SER A 87 -11.95 -23.52 12.53
C SER A 87 -12.47 -22.26 11.83
N VAL A 88 -12.53 -21.12 12.51
CA VAL A 88 -12.91 -19.84 11.86
C VAL A 88 -11.84 -19.42 10.87
N TYR A 89 -10.57 -19.57 11.24
CA TYR A 89 -9.47 -19.26 10.34
C TYR A 89 -9.50 -20.11 9.06
N LEU A 90 -9.50 -21.44 9.18
CA LEU A 90 -9.40 -22.36 8.05
C LEU A 90 -10.66 -22.39 7.19
N ASN A 91 -11.86 -22.34 7.80
CA ASN A 91 -13.11 -22.56 7.07
C ASN A 91 -13.82 -21.27 6.65
N LYS A 92 -13.47 -20.11 7.23
CA LYS A 92 -14.11 -18.83 6.94
C LYS A 92 -13.14 -17.79 6.40
N VAL A 93 -12.08 -17.48 7.14
CA VAL A 93 -11.17 -16.38 6.80
C VAL A 93 -10.30 -16.71 5.58
N VAL A 94 -9.59 -17.85 5.59
CA VAL A 94 -8.70 -18.24 4.50
C VAL A 94 -9.41 -18.29 3.15
N PRO A 95 -10.60 -18.93 3.01
CA PRO A 95 -11.31 -18.95 1.73
C PRO A 95 -11.75 -17.56 1.25
N VAL A 96 -12.21 -16.69 2.15
CA VAL A 96 -12.64 -15.33 1.79
C VAL A 96 -11.46 -14.48 1.36
N MET A 97 -10.35 -14.52 2.10
CA MET A 97 -9.12 -13.79 1.73
C MET A 97 -8.59 -14.25 0.37
N ARG A 98 -8.57 -15.57 0.11
CA ARG A 98 -8.15 -16.11 -1.18
C ARG A 98 -9.04 -15.62 -2.32
N ARG A 99 -10.37 -15.70 -2.15
CA ARG A 99 -11.32 -15.20 -3.15
C ARG A 99 -11.18 -13.71 -3.40
N MET A 100 -10.90 -12.92 -2.36
CA MET A 100 -10.63 -11.49 -2.52
C MET A 100 -9.39 -11.24 -3.37
N GLU A 101 -8.31 -11.98 -3.12
CA GLU A 101 -7.07 -11.86 -3.90
C GLU A 101 -7.27 -12.28 -5.36
N GLU A 102 -7.98 -13.39 -5.59
CA GLU A 102 -8.39 -13.84 -6.93
C GLU A 102 -9.25 -12.79 -7.65
N ALA A 103 -10.18 -12.14 -6.95
CA ALA A 103 -11.02 -11.07 -7.51
C ALA A 103 -10.21 -9.83 -7.86
N VAL A 104 -9.24 -9.41 -7.04
CA VAL A 104 -8.33 -8.30 -7.36
C VAL A 104 -7.56 -8.62 -8.64
N GLN A 105 -6.98 -9.82 -8.72
CA GLN A 105 -6.21 -10.23 -9.90
C GLN A 105 -7.09 -10.23 -11.16
N THR A 106 -8.34 -10.67 -11.04
CA THR A 106 -9.30 -10.69 -12.14
C THR A 106 -9.64 -9.27 -12.60
N ALA A 107 -9.90 -8.36 -11.66
CA ALA A 107 -10.13 -6.95 -11.95
C ALA A 107 -8.91 -6.27 -12.62
N ASP A 108 -7.71 -6.55 -12.12
CA ASP A 108 -6.45 -6.06 -12.69
C ASP A 108 -6.26 -6.57 -14.13
N ASN A 109 -6.57 -7.85 -14.39
CA ASN A 109 -6.50 -8.45 -15.72
C ASN A 109 -7.49 -7.79 -16.69
N HIS A 110 -8.72 -7.53 -16.25
CA HIS A 110 -9.70 -6.78 -17.06
C HIS A 110 -9.20 -5.38 -17.39
N ARG A 111 -8.63 -4.65 -16.42
CA ARG A 111 -8.06 -3.31 -16.66
C ARG A 111 -6.92 -3.35 -17.67
N GLN A 112 -5.98 -4.29 -17.51
CA GLN A 112 -4.87 -4.48 -18.44
C GLN A 112 -5.32 -4.77 -19.88
N ARG A 113 -6.44 -5.50 -20.04
CA ARG A 113 -7.06 -5.79 -21.35
C ARG A 113 -7.94 -4.65 -21.88
N GLN A 114 -7.99 -3.51 -21.18
CA GLN A 114 -8.87 -2.37 -21.49
C GLN A 114 -10.37 -2.70 -21.41
N GLU A 115 -10.74 -3.74 -20.67
CA GLU A 115 -12.12 -4.13 -20.35
C GLU A 115 -12.62 -3.32 -19.14
N LEU A 116 -12.59 -1.99 -19.26
CA LEU A 116 -12.65 -1.06 -18.12
C LEU A 116 -13.98 -1.11 -17.34
N PHE A 117 -15.10 -1.43 -17.99
CA PHE A 117 -16.39 -1.63 -17.30
C PHE A 117 -16.42 -2.93 -16.49
N ALA A 118 -15.79 -4.00 -16.98
CA ALA A 118 -15.67 -5.25 -16.24
C ALA A 118 -14.74 -5.06 -15.03
N ALA A 119 -13.61 -4.37 -15.23
CA ALA A 119 -12.71 -4.00 -14.14
C ALA A 119 -13.43 -3.18 -13.05
N GLU A 120 -14.20 -2.16 -13.45
CA GLU A 120 -15.04 -1.38 -12.51
C GLU A 120 -16.01 -2.27 -11.73
N PHE A 121 -16.71 -3.19 -12.42
CA PHE A 121 -17.66 -4.10 -11.79
C PHE A 121 -16.99 -4.97 -10.72
N GLU A 122 -15.84 -5.56 -11.05
CA GLU A 122 -15.09 -6.43 -10.13
C GLU A 122 -14.50 -5.65 -8.95
N TYR A 123 -13.87 -4.49 -9.18
CA TYR A 123 -13.37 -3.67 -8.07
C TYR A 123 -14.50 -3.23 -7.14
N ASN A 124 -15.66 -2.84 -7.68
CA ASN A 124 -16.83 -2.51 -6.87
C ASN A 124 -17.36 -3.71 -6.09
N ALA A 125 -17.27 -4.94 -6.63
CA ALA A 125 -17.64 -6.15 -5.89
C ALA A 125 -16.75 -6.36 -4.66
N ILE A 126 -15.45 -6.12 -4.79
CA ILE A 126 -14.49 -6.19 -3.69
C ILE A 126 -14.80 -5.10 -2.65
N LEU A 127 -15.02 -3.88 -3.10
CA LEU A 127 -15.30 -2.73 -2.23
C LEU A 127 -16.65 -2.81 -1.50
N ARG A 128 -17.60 -3.62 -1.98
CA ARG A 128 -18.84 -3.95 -1.24
C ARG A 128 -18.58 -4.89 -0.06
N LEU A 129 -17.52 -5.69 -0.10
CA LEU A 129 -17.16 -6.62 0.96
C LEU A 129 -16.19 -5.99 1.97
N ASP A 130 -15.26 -5.19 1.47
CA ASP A 130 -14.30 -4.41 2.24
C ASP A 130 -14.16 -3.01 1.64
N GLU A 131 -14.87 -2.06 2.25
CA GLU A 131 -14.93 -0.68 1.78
C GLU A 131 -13.55 0.01 1.79
N GLU A 132 -12.62 -0.43 2.63
CA GLU A 132 -11.28 0.15 2.77
C GLU A 132 -10.19 -0.65 2.03
N HIS A 133 -10.60 -1.57 1.15
CA HIS A 133 -9.66 -2.42 0.42
C HIS A 133 -8.75 -1.59 -0.50
N VAL A 134 -7.49 -1.40 -0.08
CA VAL A 134 -6.53 -0.47 -0.70
C VAL A 134 -6.34 -0.74 -2.19
N LYS A 135 -5.96 -1.98 -2.56
CA LYS A 135 -5.67 -2.32 -3.96
C LYS A 135 -6.89 -2.12 -4.87
N ALA A 136 -8.09 -2.43 -4.38
CA ALA A 136 -9.31 -2.29 -5.18
C ALA A 136 -9.73 -0.83 -5.33
N ALA A 137 -9.55 0.00 -4.30
CA ALA A 137 -9.76 1.44 -4.40
C ALA A 137 -8.81 2.07 -5.43
N PHE A 138 -7.53 1.69 -5.41
CA PHE A 138 -6.56 2.14 -6.41
C PHE A 138 -6.90 1.68 -7.82
N GLY A 139 -7.18 0.40 -8.01
CA GLY A 139 -7.56 -0.17 -9.29
C GLY A 139 -8.81 0.51 -9.88
N LEU A 140 -9.84 0.72 -9.07
CA LEU A 140 -11.05 1.45 -9.49
C LEU A 140 -10.73 2.88 -9.92
N GLY A 141 -9.91 3.60 -9.15
CA GLY A 141 -9.53 4.96 -9.50
C GLY A 141 -8.70 5.02 -10.79
N LEU A 142 -7.76 4.07 -11.00
CA LEU A 142 -7.02 3.95 -12.26
C LEU A 142 -7.95 3.67 -13.44
N THR A 143 -8.93 2.77 -13.27
CA THR A 143 -9.96 2.50 -14.28
C THR A 143 -10.73 3.76 -14.67
N TYR A 144 -11.10 4.62 -13.71
CA TYR A 144 -11.74 5.91 -14.02
C TYR A 144 -10.80 6.89 -14.72
N LEU A 145 -9.53 6.96 -14.31
CA LEU A 145 -8.53 7.80 -14.98
C LEU A 145 -8.31 7.33 -16.43
N GLU A 146 -8.21 6.03 -16.69
CA GLU A 146 -8.07 5.47 -18.04
C GLU A 146 -9.28 5.79 -18.93
N ARG A 147 -10.49 5.85 -18.35
CA ARG A 147 -11.72 6.31 -19.02
C ARG A 147 -11.86 7.83 -19.12
N GLN A 148 -10.90 8.59 -18.59
CA GLN A 148 -10.93 10.05 -18.48
C GLN A 148 -12.11 10.60 -17.65
N GLU A 149 -12.66 9.79 -16.74
CA GLU A 149 -13.77 10.15 -15.86
C GLU A 149 -13.26 10.85 -14.60
N GLN A 150 -12.79 12.08 -14.77
CA GLN A 150 -12.12 12.85 -13.71
C GLN A 150 -12.95 12.99 -12.43
N HIS A 151 -14.26 13.19 -12.55
CA HIS A 151 -15.15 13.33 -11.39
C HIS A 151 -15.22 12.03 -10.57
N ASN A 152 -15.32 10.87 -11.23
CA ASN A 152 -15.35 9.57 -10.55
C ASN A 152 -13.98 9.24 -9.94
N ALA A 153 -12.90 9.55 -10.66
CA ALA A 153 -11.54 9.40 -10.14
C ALA A 153 -11.28 10.26 -8.89
N ASP A 154 -11.79 11.50 -8.86
CA ASP A 154 -11.65 12.39 -7.69
C ASP A 154 -12.44 11.86 -6.48
N ALA A 155 -13.64 11.33 -6.69
CA ALA A 155 -14.41 10.70 -5.61
C ALA A 155 -13.66 9.51 -4.99
N VAL A 156 -13.07 8.65 -5.82
CA VAL A 156 -12.25 7.52 -5.36
C VAL A 156 -10.97 8.01 -4.68
N PHE A 157 -10.32 9.04 -5.22
CA PHE A 157 -9.16 9.67 -4.60
C PHE A 157 -9.45 10.15 -3.18
N HIS A 158 -10.56 10.87 -2.99
CA HIS A 158 -11.00 11.33 -1.67
C HIS A 158 -11.25 10.17 -0.69
N LYS A 159 -11.74 9.03 -1.19
CA LYS A 159 -11.88 7.80 -0.40
C LYS A 159 -10.50 7.24 0.00
N ILE A 160 -9.57 7.10 -0.93
CA ILE A 160 -8.19 6.62 -0.66
C ILE A 160 -7.50 7.50 0.39
N MET A 161 -7.70 8.83 0.35
CA MET A 161 -7.12 9.76 1.32
C MET A 161 -7.60 9.57 2.75
N ARG A 162 -8.70 8.85 2.97
CA ARG A 162 -9.23 8.49 4.28
C ARG A 162 -8.74 7.13 4.78
N ILE A 163 -8.22 6.28 3.90
CA ILE A 163 -7.75 4.94 4.24
C ILE A 163 -6.31 5.04 4.74
N GLU A 164 -6.09 4.95 6.06
CA GLU A 164 -4.74 5.01 6.63
C GLU A 164 -3.83 3.90 6.11
N ALA A 165 -4.38 2.69 5.94
CA ALA A 165 -3.65 1.54 5.42
C ALA A 165 -3.12 1.77 4.00
N ALA A 166 -3.76 2.64 3.20
CA ALA A 166 -3.29 2.96 1.86
C ALA A 166 -1.87 3.50 1.88
N PHE A 167 -1.49 4.20 2.94
CA PHE A 167 -0.23 4.93 3.09
C PHE A 167 0.92 4.11 3.69
N LEU A 168 0.75 2.81 3.81
CA LEU A 168 1.82 1.92 4.27
C LEU A 168 2.88 1.73 3.16
N PRO A 169 4.16 1.52 3.52
CA PRO A 169 5.25 1.34 2.54
C PRO A 169 4.98 0.24 1.51
N GLU A 170 4.27 -0.82 1.91
CA GLU A 170 3.84 -1.93 1.06
C GLU A 170 2.98 -1.50 -0.15
N HIS A 171 2.26 -0.38 -0.04
CA HIS A 171 1.41 0.15 -1.11
C HIS A 171 2.05 1.29 -1.90
N LYS A 172 3.30 1.67 -1.58
CA LYS A 172 4.02 2.81 -2.19
C LYS A 172 3.99 2.80 -3.73
N HIS A 173 4.10 1.63 -4.35
CA HIS A 173 4.09 1.48 -5.81
C HIS A 173 2.76 1.97 -6.45
N LEU A 174 1.62 1.75 -5.78
CA LEU A 174 0.31 2.22 -6.23
C LEU A 174 0.25 3.75 -6.28
N PHE A 175 1.02 4.44 -5.43
CA PHE A 175 1.09 5.90 -5.45
C PHE A 175 1.77 6.45 -6.69
N ASN A 176 2.77 5.73 -7.20
CA ASN A 176 3.48 6.19 -8.37
C ASN A 176 2.59 6.11 -9.62
N GLU A 177 1.97 4.95 -9.85
CA GLU A 177 1.10 4.75 -11.02
C GLU A 177 -0.05 5.76 -11.02
N PHE A 178 -0.74 5.89 -9.88
CA PHE A 178 -1.89 6.78 -9.75
C PHE A 178 -1.52 8.26 -9.95
N GLY A 179 -0.44 8.73 -9.32
CA GLY A 179 0.03 10.10 -9.46
C GLY A 179 0.51 10.44 -10.87
N ILE A 180 1.15 9.49 -11.56
CA ILE A 180 1.56 9.65 -12.97
C ILE A 180 0.33 9.80 -13.87
N GLN A 181 -0.70 8.97 -13.69
CA GLN A 181 -1.91 9.04 -14.50
C GLN A 181 -2.68 10.35 -14.27
N MET A 182 -2.85 10.77 -13.00
CA MET A 182 -3.45 12.07 -12.67
C MET A 182 -2.70 13.23 -13.34
N ARG A 183 -1.35 13.23 -13.26
CA ARG A 183 -0.52 14.24 -13.91
C ARG A 183 -0.74 14.25 -15.43
N LYS A 184 -0.74 13.09 -16.09
CA LYS A 184 -0.95 12.98 -17.55
C LYS A 184 -2.31 13.52 -18.00
N LEU A 185 -3.32 13.44 -17.14
CA LEU A 185 -4.67 13.96 -17.39
C LEU A 185 -4.85 15.43 -16.98
N GLY A 186 -3.78 16.12 -16.57
CA GLY A 186 -3.82 17.52 -16.14
C GLY A 186 -4.40 17.75 -14.75
N MET A 187 -4.67 16.68 -13.98
CA MET A 187 -5.17 16.74 -12.60
C MET A 187 -4.03 17.05 -11.62
N TYR A 188 -3.38 18.19 -11.82
CA TYR A 188 -2.15 18.55 -11.12
C TYR A 188 -2.37 18.82 -9.63
N ASP A 189 -3.51 19.41 -9.25
CA ASP A 189 -3.81 19.73 -7.86
C ASP A 189 -4.07 18.48 -7.01
N GLU A 190 -4.81 17.53 -7.57
CA GLU A 190 -5.10 16.23 -6.98
C GLU A 190 -3.80 15.42 -6.85
N ALA A 191 -3.00 15.37 -7.92
CA ALA A 191 -1.68 14.74 -7.88
C ALA A 191 -0.78 15.35 -6.79
N MET A 192 -0.80 16.68 -6.61
CA MET A 192 -0.02 17.35 -5.57
C MET A 192 -0.54 17.07 -4.15
N ARG A 193 -1.87 17.03 -3.93
CA ARG A 193 -2.47 16.60 -2.66
C ARG A 193 -2.04 15.18 -2.32
N TYR A 194 -2.04 14.32 -3.32
CA TYR A 194 -1.63 12.93 -3.20
C TYR A 194 -0.16 12.77 -2.84
N TYR A 195 0.73 13.39 -3.63
CA TYR A 195 2.16 13.36 -3.39
C TYR A 195 2.54 14.02 -2.07
N SER A 196 1.83 15.07 -1.62
CA SER A 196 2.06 15.68 -0.31
C SER A 196 1.80 14.71 0.84
N ARG A 197 0.80 13.83 0.71
CA ARG A 197 0.55 12.78 1.70
C ARG A 197 1.59 11.68 1.61
N ALA A 198 1.95 11.21 0.42
CA ALA A 198 3.05 10.26 0.19
C ALA A 198 4.39 10.78 0.77
N TYR A 199 4.69 12.05 0.55
CA TYR A 199 5.93 12.70 0.98
C TYR A 199 6.04 12.78 2.51
N ARG A 200 4.92 12.99 3.20
CA ARG A 200 4.90 12.96 4.68
C ARG A 200 5.27 11.59 5.25
N LEU A 201 5.06 10.52 4.50
CA LEU A 201 5.33 9.14 4.91
C LEU A 201 6.75 8.72 4.52
N CYS A 202 7.20 9.11 3.33
CA CYS A 202 8.53 8.81 2.81
C CYS A 202 9.21 10.10 2.34
N ARG A 203 9.95 10.74 3.24
CA ARG A 203 10.68 11.99 2.94
C ARG A 203 12.00 11.76 2.19
N THR A 204 12.42 10.51 2.09
CA THR A 204 13.73 10.07 1.60
C THR A 204 13.65 9.33 0.26
N ASP A 205 12.59 9.58 -0.51
CA ASP A 205 12.40 9.01 -1.84
C ASP A 205 12.67 10.05 -2.92
N GLU A 206 13.80 9.93 -3.62
CA GLU A 206 14.19 10.81 -4.71
C GLU A 206 13.24 10.72 -5.92
N HIS A 207 12.64 9.55 -6.17
CA HIS A 207 11.71 9.36 -7.29
C HIS A 207 10.39 10.07 -7.04
N LEU A 208 9.88 10.01 -5.80
CA LEU A 208 8.71 10.80 -5.40
C LEU A 208 8.98 12.32 -5.55
N LEU A 209 10.15 12.80 -5.14
CA LEU A 209 10.53 14.20 -5.31
C LEU A 209 10.63 14.61 -6.78
N TYR A 210 11.19 13.75 -7.63
CA TYR A 210 11.21 13.98 -9.08
C TYR A 210 9.79 14.04 -9.66
N ASN A 211 8.89 13.15 -9.27
CA ASN A 211 7.51 13.16 -9.76
C ASN A 211 6.75 14.42 -9.32
N ILE A 212 6.96 14.87 -8.07
CA ILE A 212 6.46 16.17 -7.60
C ILE A 212 7.02 17.30 -8.45
N ALA A 213 8.33 17.30 -8.72
CA ALA A 213 8.96 18.32 -9.55
C ALA A 213 8.37 18.37 -10.96
N ARG A 214 8.10 17.21 -11.55
CA ARG A 214 7.49 17.10 -12.87
C ARG A 214 6.06 17.64 -12.90
N THR A 215 5.23 17.27 -11.92
CA THR A 215 3.88 17.84 -11.79
C THR A 215 3.93 19.35 -11.59
N LEU A 216 4.85 19.87 -10.78
CA LEU A 216 5.02 21.31 -10.58
C LEU A 216 5.45 22.01 -11.87
N TYR A 217 6.33 21.42 -12.66
CA TYR A 217 6.75 21.95 -13.95
C TYR A 217 5.58 22.04 -14.93
N GLU A 218 4.81 20.95 -15.08
CA GLU A 218 3.65 20.90 -15.98
C GLU A 218 2.53 21.86 -15.53
N LYS A 219 2.44 22.14 -14.22
CA LYS A 219 1.58 23.20 -13.66
C LYS A 219 2.15 24.63 -13.82
N GLY A 220 3.31 24.80 -14.45
CA GLY A 220 3.96 26.11 -14.66
C GLY A 220 4.69 26.69 -13.43
N ARG A 221 4.97 25.88 -12.40
CA ARG A 221 5.64 26.28 -11.15
C ARG A 221 7.14 25.96 -11.19
N LEU A 222 7.86 26.59 -12.13
CA LEU A 222 9.27 26.29 -12.43
C LEU A 222 10.20 26.40 -11.20
N LYS A 223 10.08 27.47 -10.41
CA LYS A 223 10.92 27.66 -9.20
C LYS A 223 10.75 26.53 -8.19
N SER A 224 9.51 26.10 -7.96
CA SER A 224 9.20 25.00 -7.05
C SER A 224 9.65 23.65 -7.61
N SER A 225 9.52 23.44 -8.93
CA SER A 225 10.06 22.25 -9.61
C SER A 225 11.57 22.10 -9.39
N ARG A 226 12.36 23.15 -9.67
CA ARG A 226 13.81 23.16 -9.41
C ARG A 226 14.15 22.87 -7.95
N ALA A 227 13.40 23.43 -7.00
CA ALA A 227 13.64 23.18 -5.58
C ALA A 227 13.49 21.69 -5.22
N MET A 228 12.49 21.01 -5.79
CA MET A 228 12.26 19.58 -5.59
C MET A 228 13.32 18.71 -6.29
N LEU A 229 13.75 19.07 -7.50
CA LEU A 229 14.87 18.39 -8.20
C LEU A 229 16.17 18.49 -7.40
N ASN A 230 16.50 19.68 -6.91
CA ASN A 230 17.67 19.88 -6.05
C ASN A 230 17.57 19.08 -4.75
N GLN A 231 16.37 18.92 -4.20
CA GLN A 231 16.17 18.06 -3.05
C GLN A 231 16.37 16.58 -3.38
N ALA A 232 15.89 16.11 -4.53
CA ALA A 232 16.13 14.75 -5.01
C ALA A 232 17.65 14.49 -5.16
N LEU A 233 18.40 15.44 -5.73
CA LEU A 233 19.86 15.34 -5.87
C LEU A 233 20.63 15.43 -4.55
N ARG A 234 20.06 16.05 -3.51
CA ARG A 234 20.64 15.99 -2.16
C ARG A 234 20.50 14.60 -1.53
N LEU A 235 19.44 13.86 -1.87
CA LEU A 235 19.26 12.47 -1.42
C LEU A 235 20.15 11.53 -2.24
N ASN A 236 20.15 11.70 -3.56
CA ASN A 236 20.92 10.89 -4.49
C ASN A 236 21.62 11.79 -5.52
N ALA A 237 22.89 12.12 -5.25
CA ALA A 237 23.68 12.99 -6.12
C ALA A 237 23.96 12.38 -7.50
N ALA A 238 23.73 11.09 -7.70
CA ALA A 238 23.90 10.41 -8.98
C ALA A 238 22.61 10.34 -9.81
N PHE A 239 21.45 10.73 -9.27
CA PHE A 239 20.13 10.53 -9.89
C PHE A 239 20.03 11.16 -11.30
N PRO A 240 20.10 10.36 -12.38
CA PRO A 240 20.29 10.90 -13.72
C PRO A 240 19.07 11.66 -14.24
N GLU A 241 17.85 11.22 -13.89
CA GLU A 241 16.62 11.86 -14.33
C GLU A 241 16.47 13.27 -13.75
N ALA A 242 16.84 13.47 -12.48
CA ALA A 242 16.82 14.80 -11.87
C ALA A 242 17.89 15.74 -12.47
N LYS A 243 19.08 15.23 -12.78
CA LYS A 243 20.13 16.01 -13.48
C LYS A 243 19.69 16.42 -14.88
N ALA A 244 19.16 15.47 -15.65
CA ALA A 244 18.67 15.71 -17.00
C ALA A 244 17.53 16.75 -16.98
N PHE A 245 16.64 16.69 -15.99
CA PHE A 245 15.57 17.66 -15.85
C PHE A 245 16.09 19.07 -15.47
N LEU A 246 17.04 19.19 -14.55
CA LEU A 246 17.65 20.50 -14.29
C LEU A 246 18.32 21.07 -15.54
N ALA A 247 19.12 20.27 -16.26
CA ALA A 247 19.75 20.70 -17.51
C ALA A 247 18.71 21.16 -18.56
N TYR A 248 17.59 20.44 -18.68
CA TYR A 248 16.47 20.83 -19.54
C TYR A 248 15.88 22.20 -19.13
N LEU A 249 15.63 22.41 -17.83
CA LEU A 249 15.10 23.69 -17.33
C LEU A 249 16.08 24.85 -17.58
N ASP A 250 17.38 24.61 -17.41
CA ASP A 250 18.43 25.61 -17.63
C ASP A 250 18.53 25.99 -19.12
N SER A 251 18.48 25.00 -20.02
CA SER A 251 18.46 25.25 -21.47
C SER A 251 17.20 26.00 -21.91
N ARG A 252 16.03 25.67 -21.34
CA ARG A 252 14.78 26.41 -21.58
C ARG A 252 14.88 27.87 -21.13
N GLU A 253 15.49 28.14 -19.98
CA GLU A 253 15.73 29.51 -19.50
C GLU A 253 16.66 30.30 -20.45
N ARG A 254 17.62 29.62 -21.11
CA ARG A 254 18.51 30.21 -22.12
C ARG A 254 17.91 30.32 -23.53
N GLY A 255 16.70 29.81 -23.75
CA GLY A 255 16.07 29.81 -25.08
C GLY A 255 16.60 28.72 -26.04
N GLU A 256 17.30 27.72 -25.51
CA GLU A 256 17.85 26.61 -26.29
C GLU A 256 16.80 25.50 -26.51
N ALA A 257 16.89 24.82 -27.65
CA ALA A 257 16.15 23.58 -27.86
C ALA A 257 16.74 22.47 -26.98
N ALA A 258 15.94 21.94 -26.05
CA ALA A 258 16.32 20.83 -25.19
C ALA A 258 15.28 19.70 -25.32
N ALA A 259 15.77 18.46 -25.39
CA ALA A 259 14.92 17.28 -25.35
C ALA A 259 14.21 17.20 -24.00
N GLU A 260 12.94 16.78 -24.02
CA GLU A 260 12.19 16.61 -22.77
C GLU A 260 12.90 15.65 -21.81
N PRO A 261 12.81 15.91 -20.50
CA PRO A 261 13.48 15.10 -19.49
C PRO A 261 12.93 13.67 -19.47
N PRO A 262 13.80 12.66 -19.26
CA PRO A 262 13.39 11.27 -19.19
C PRO A 262 12.39 11.07 -18.05
N LEU A 263 11.38 10.22 -18.23
CA LEU A 263 10.51 9.76 -17.15
C LEU A 263 11.36 9.10 -16.06
N SER A 264 11.00 9.30 -14.79
CA SER A 264 11.64 8.56 -13.70
C SER A 264 11.56 7.07 -14.00
N ALA A 265 12.70 6.39 -14.09
CA ALA A 265 12.72 4.96 -13.97
C ALA A 265 12.25 4.62 -12.56
N LEU A 266 11.38 3.61 -12.44
CA LEU A 266 11.08 3.02 -11.15
C LEU A 266 12.34 2.28 -10.68
N PRO A 267 12.73 2.34 -9.39
CA PRO A 267 13.53 1.26 -8.86
C PRO A 267 12.74 -0.04 -9.07
N PRO A 268 13.37 -1.16 -9.44
CA PRO A 268 12.66 -2.42 -9.57
C PRO A 268 11.86 -2.63 -8.29
N GLY A 269 10.54 -2.74 -8.41
CA GLY A 269 9.72 -3.13 -7.28
C GLY A 269 10.26 -4.45 -6.79
N ASP A 270 10.55 -4.56 -5.49
CA ASP A 270 10.80 -5.86 -4.88
C ASP A 270 9.68 -6.79 -5.37
N LYS A 271 10.07 -7.87 -6.07
CA LYS A 271 9.12 -8.93 -6.44
C LYS A 271 8.36 -9.26 -5.14
N PRO A 272 7.01 -9.29 -5.15
CA PRO A 272 6.30 -9.78 -3.98
C PRO A 272 6.85 -11.17 -3.65
N PRO A 273 7.18 -11.46 -2.38
CA PRO A 273 7.63 -12.81 -2.02
C PRO A 273 6.47 -13.77 -2.29
N GLY A 274 6.55 -14.52 -3.39
CA GLY A 274 5.49 -15.47 -3.75
C GLY A 274 5.28 -15.77 -5.23
N VAL A 275 5.91 -15.08 -6.18
CA VAL A 275 5.90 -15.56 -7.58
C VAL A 275 6.95 -16.64 -7.70
N LEU A 276 6.54 -17.89 -7.51
CA LEU A 276 7.30 -19.04 -7.98
C LEU A 276 7.45 -18.87 -9.50
N ASP A 277 8.69 -18.79 -9.97
CA ASP A 277 9.01 -18.87 -11.39
C ASP A 277 8.59 -20.28 -11.85
N THR A 278 7.35 -20.44 -12.31
CA THR A 278 6.87 -21.66 -12.99
C THR A 278 7.17 -21.56 -14.47
N ASP A 279 8.45 -21.40 -14.82
CA ASP A 279 8.97 -21.60 -16.17
C ASP A 279 10.30 -22.34 -16.06
N ALA A 280 10.22 -23.58 -15.60
CA ALA A 280 11.20 -24.61 -15.92
C ALA A 280 10.49 -25.60 -16.83
N GLU A 281 10.65 -25.42 -18.14
CA GLU A 281 10.35 -26.48 -19.10
C GLU A 281 11.17 -27.73 -18.73
N PRO A 282 10.58 -28.94 -18.74
CA PRO A 282 11.34 -30.16 -18.62
C PRO A 282 12.06 -30.42 -19.95
N GLY A 283 13.37 -30.22 -19.96
CA GLY A 283 14.23 -30.66 -21.05
C GLY A 283 14.16 -32.18 -21.23
N ALA A 284 13.85 -32.59 -22.46
CA ALA A 284 14.03 -33.93 -22.98
C ALA A 284 15.51 -34.26 -23.21
#